data_AF-A0A640YC76-F1
#
_entry.id   AF-A0A640YC76-F1
#
_cell.length_a   1.000
_cell.length_b   1.000
_cell.length_c   1.000
_cell.angle_alpha   90.00
_cell.angle_beta   90.00
_cell.angle_gamma   90.00
#
_symmetry.space_group_name_H-M   'P 1'
#
loop_
_entity.id
_entity.type
_entity.pdbx_description
1 polymer ?
#
loop_
_entity_poly.entity_id
_entity_poly.type
_entity_poly.pdbx_seq_one_letter_code
_entity_poly.pdbx_strand_id
1 'polypeptide(L)'
;MPDRPRPVADVAPGTRRALALLAAGGGGPEPLAALPRAAPLDRRTDALVRIAALIALDAPPAAYARQIAAAIGEGIASEDILATLLAVVPEVGMPRVIAAAPEVMLALGLPLPEAPT
;
A
#
# COMPACT_ATOMS: atom_id res chain seq x y z
N MET A 1 19.38 -27.95 -21.09
CA MET A 1 18.86 -28.32 -19.76
C MET A 1 18.14 -27.10 -19.24
N PRO A 2 16.79 -27.09 -19.10
CA PRO A 2 16.09 -25.91 -18.60
C PRO A 2 16.56 -25.61 -17.19
N ASP A 3 16.85 -24.33 -16.93
CA ASP A 3 17.33 -23.84 -15.64
C ASP A 3 16.27 -24.15 -14.58
N ARG A 4 16.62 -24.97 -13.57
CA ARG A 4 15.67 -25.30 -12.51
C ARG A 4 15.48 -24.03 -11.68
N PRO A 5 14.24 -23.53 -11.51
CA PRO A 5 14.01 -22.34 -10.70
C PRO A 5 14.62 -22.57 -9.31
N ARG A 6 15.51 -21.66 -8.91
CA ARG A 6 16.12 -21.72 -7.57
C ARG A 6 14.98 -21.72 -6.56
N PRO A 7 15.00 -22.61 -5.55
CA PRO A 7 13.96 -22.60 -4.55
C PRO A 7 13.90 -21.22 -3.89
N VAL A 8 12.73 -20.56 -4.00
CA VAL A 8 12.40 -19.38 -3.21
C VAL A 8 12.54 -19.80 -1.74
N ALA A 9 13.18 -18.94 -0.94
CA ALA A 9 13.65 -19.18 0.43
C ALA A 9 12.72 -20.02 1.33
N ASP A 10 13.28 -20.56 2.42
CA ASP A 10 12.56 -21.29 3.47
C ASP A 10 11.28 -20.56 3.89
N VAL A 11 10.14 -21.04 3.40
CA VAL A 11 8.83 -20.43 3.63
C VAL A 11 8.38 -20.84 5.01
N ALA A 12 8.25 -19.87 5.93
CA ALA A 12 7.74 -20.11 7.26
C ALA A 12 6.45 -20.95 7.22
N PRO A 13 6.30 -22.00 8.04
CA PRO A 13 5.17 -22.93 7.96
C PRO A 13 3.78 -22.26 8.00
N GLY A 14 3.65 -21.14 8.73
CA GLY A 14 2.43 -20.34 8.79
C GLY A 14 2.07 -19.63 7.47
N THR A 15 3.07 -19.20 6.70
CA THR A 15 2.87 -18.42 5.47
C THR A 15 2.19 -19.23 4.38
N ARG A 16 2.64 -20.48 4.16
CA ARG A 16 2.03 -21.35 3.13
C ARG A 16 0.56 -21.60 3.41
N ARG A 17 0.20 -21.85 4.68
CA ARG A 17 -1.18 -22.03 5.11
C ARG A 17 -2.01 -20.76 4.92
N ALA A 18 -1.46 -19.60 5.27
CA ALA A 18 -2.13 -18.30 5.08
C ALA A 18 -2.50 -18.05 3.62
N LEU A 19 -1.54 -18.25 2.72
CA LEU A 19 -1.72 -18.04 1.28
C LEU A 19 -2.75 -19.01 0.67
N ALA A 20 -2.75 -20.27 1.10
CA ALA A 20 -3.73 -21.25 0.66
C ALA A 20 -5.16 -20.86 1.06
N LEU A 21 -5.37 -20.33 2.27
CA LEU A 21 -6.67 -19.84 2.73
C LEU A 21 -7.17 -18.63 1.94
N LEU A 22 -6.26 -17.68 1.66
CA LEU A 22 -6.57 -16.52 0.83
C LEU A 22 -6.94 -16.92 -0.60
N ALA A 23 -6.18 -17.84 -1.21
CA ALA A 23 -6.43 -18.33 -2.56
C ALA A 23 -7.75 -19.12 -2.67
N ALA A 24 -8.17 -19.81 -1.60
CA ALA A 24 -9.46 -20.48 -1.52
C ALA A 24 -10.66 -19.51 -1.35
N GLY A 25 -10.40 -18.19 -1.34
CA GLY A 25 -11.43 -17.15 -1.32
C GLY A 25 -11.87 -16.70 0.08
N GLY A 26 -11.25 -17.20 1.15
CA GLY A 26 -11.48 -16.74 2.54
C GLY A 26 -12.94 -16.67 3.02
N GLY A 27 -13.89 -17.30 2.32
CA GLY A 27 -15.30 -16.89 2.32
C GLY A 27 -16.26 -17.71 3.19
N GLY A 28 -15.81 -18.23 4.33
CA GLY A 28 -16.75 -18.63 5.38
C GLY A 28 -17.19 -17.40 6.21
N PRO A 29 -18.26 -17.46 7.03
CA PRO A 29 -18.73 -16.33 7.86
C PRO A 29 -17.70 -15.79 8.89
N GLU A 30 -16.50 -16.36 8.94
CA GLU A 30 -15.33 -15.88 9.69
C GLU A 30 -14.15 -15.54 8.75
N PRO A 31 -14.24 -14.55 7.84
CA PRO A 31 -13.20 -14.32 6.81
C PRO A 31 -11.93 -13.69 7.35
N LEU A 32 -12.07 -12.71 8.24
CA LEU A 32 -10.96 -11.81 8.61
C LEU A 32 -10.25 -12.23 9.90
N ALA A 33 -10.96 -12.84 10.85
CA ALA A 33 -10.39 -13.32 12.10
C ALA A 33 -9.56 -14.61 11.91
N ALA A 34 -9.88 -15.40 10.88
CA ALA A 34 -9.17 -16.62 10.52
C ALA A 34 -7.94 -16.38 9.64
N LEU A 35 -7.78 -15.18 9.05
CA LEU A 35 -6.53 -14.82 8.42
C LEU A 35 -5.46 -14.78 9.51
N PRO A 36 -4.32 -15.45 9.30
CA PRO A 36 -3.18 -15.24 10.18
C PRO A 36 -2.93 -13.74 10.24
N ARG A 37 -2.84 -13.17 11.44
CA ARG A 37 -2.24 -11.83 11.56
C ARG A 37 -0.92 -11.94 10.83
N ALA A 38 -0.78 -11.19 9.73
CA ALA A 38 0.49 -11.06 9.06
C ALA A 38 1.54 -10.77 10.14
N ALA A 39 2.75 -11.31 10.00
CA ALA A 39 3.86 -10.86 10.84
C ALA A 39 3.81 -9.33 10.83
N PRO A 40 3.67 -8.67 12.00
CA PRO A 40 3.30 -7.27 12.01
C PRO A 40 4.39 -6.53 11.27
N LEU A 41 4.02 -5.96 10.10
CA LEU A 41 4.83 -4.95 9.46
C LEU A 41 5.15 -3.92 10.54
N ASP A 42 6.38 -3.43 10.57
CA ASP A 42 6.64 -2.25 11.38
C ASP A 42 5.71 -1.12 10.94
N ARG A 43 5.42 -0.19 11.84
CA ARG A 43 4.39 0.85 11.62
C ARG A 43 4.64 1.66 10.36
N ARG A 44 5.90 1.99 10.09
CA ARG A 44 6.30 2.73 8.89
C ARG A 44 5.96 1.93 7.64
N THR A 45 6.35 0.65 7.60
CA THR A 45 6.04 -0.20 6.45
C THR A 45 4.53 -0.39 6.26
N ASP A 46 3.75 -0.61 7.32
CA ASP A 46 2.28 -0.72 7.23
C ASP A 46 1.64 0.58 6.67
N ALA A 47 2.05 1.75 7.17
CA ALA A 47 1.53 3.03 6.72
C ALA A 47 1.80 3.28 5.22
N LEU A 48 3.03 3.06 4.77
CA LEU A 48 3.43 3.28 3.37
C LEU A 48 2.76 2.25 2.43
N VAL A 49 2.63 0.98 2.83
CA VAL A 49 1.92 -0.04 2.04
C VAL A 49 0.46 0.32 1.85
N ARG A 50 -0.20 0.86 2.89
CA ARG A 50 -1.58 1.33 2.78
C ARG A 50 -1.71 2.52 1.83
N ILE A 51 -0.80 3.48 1.89
CA ILE A 51 -0.77 4.62 0.96
C ILE A 51 -0.57 4.13 -0.48
N ALA A 52 0.38 3.22 -0.71
CA ALA A 52 0.60 2.59 -2.01
C ALA A 52 -0.67 1.91 -2.54
N ALA A 53 -1.42 1.22 -1.68
CA ALA A 53 -2.69 0.60 -2.07
C ALA A 53 -3.76 1.65 -2.44
N LEU A 54 -3.85 2.78 -1.72
CA LEU A 54 -4.77 3.87 -2.09
C LEU A 54 -4.44 4.44 -3.47
N ILE A 55 -3.15 4.61 -3.77
CA ILE A 55 -2.66 5.03 -5.09
C ILE A 55 -3.08 4.02 -6.15
N ALA A 56 -2.77 2.74 -5.95
CA ALA A 56 -3.09 1.69 -6.92
C ALA A 56 -4.60 1.58 -7.22
N LEU A 57 -5.45 1.80 -6.21
CA LEU A 57 -6.89 1.69 -6.30
C LEU A 57 -7.59 2.97 -6.78
N ASP A 58 -6.86 4.08 -6.97
CA ASP A 58 -7.46 5.39 -7.25
C ASP A 58 -8.50 5.79 -6.20
N ALA A 59 -8.11 5.65 -4.94
CA ALA A 59 -9.02 5.81 -3.81
C ALA A 59 -9.63 7.23 -3.75
N PRO A 60 -10.82 7.39 -3.15
CA PRO A 60 -11.44 8.70 -3.01
C PRO A 60 -10.63 9.63 -2.07
N PRO A 61 -10.75 10.97 -2.22
CA PRO A 61 -10.03 11.99 -1.42
C PRO A 61 -10.03 11.73 0.10
N ALA A 62 -11.19 11.38 0.66
CA ALA A 62 -11.35 11.13 2.09
C ALA A 62 -10.50 9.96 2.60
N ALA A 63 -10.15 9.00 1.75
CA ALA A 63 -9.27 7.89 2.11
C ALA A 63 -7.82 8.35 2.26
N TYR A 64 -7.33 9.20 1.34
CA TYR A 64 -6.01 9.83 1.44
C TYR A 64 -5.90 10.70 2.69
N ALA A 65 -6.86 11.61 2.89
CA ALA A 65 -6.86 12.51 4.04
C ALA A 65 -6.72 11.76 5.37
N ARG A 66 -7.52 10.70 5.57
CA ARG A 66 -7.48 9.88 6.78
C ARG A 66 -6.17 9.10 6.91
N GLN A 67 -5.70 8.46 5.84
CA GLN A 67 -4.51 7.60 5.92
C GLN A 67 -3.22 8.40 6.06
N ILE A 68 -3.10 9.52 5.36
CA ILE A 68 -1.93 10.40 5.43
C ILE A 68 -1.90 11.11 6.79
N ALA A 69 -3.03 11.61 7.29
CA ALA A 69 -3.08 12.19 8.64
C ALA A 69 -2.66 11.18 9.72
N ALA A 70 -3.08 9.91 9.60
CA ALA A 70 -2.64 8.84 10.50
C ALA A 70 -1.11 8.60 10.39
N ALA A 71 -0.57 8.51 9.17
CA ALA A 71 0.87 8.31 8.95
C ALA A 71 1.70 9.47 9.54
N ILE A 72 1.31 10.72 9.30
CA ILE A 72 1.96 11.90 9.89
C ILE A 72 1.86 11.87 11.42
N GLY A 73 0.69 11.51 11.97
CA GLY A 73 0.49 11.35 13.42
C GLY A 73 1.38 10.27 14.06
N GLU A 74 1.82 9.29 13.28
CA GLU A 74 2.79 8.26 13.70
C GLU A 74 4.26 8.67 13.48
N GLY A 75 4.52 9.88 12.97
CA GLY A 75 5.86 10.42 12.75
C GLY A 75 6.50 9.98 11.43
N ILE A 76 5.70 9.52 10.46
CA ILE A 76 6.20 9.23 9.11
C ILE A 76 6.46 10.55 8.38
N ALA A 77 7.62 10.65 7.73
CA ALA A 77 8.02 11.87 7.04
C ALA A 77 7.25 12.02 5.71
N SER A 78 6.92 13.26 5.32
CA SER A 78 6.26 13.57 4.05
C SER A 78 7.07 13.09 2.83
N GLU A 79 8.39 13.08 2.96
CA GLU A 79 9.34 12.61 1.97
C GLU A 79 9.16 11.11 1.69
N ASP A 80 8.78 10.33 2.70
CA ASP A 80 8.51 8.89 2.54
C ASP A 80 7.20 8.64 1.81
N ILE A 81 6.22 9.53 2.00
CA ILE A 81 4.96 9.51 1.25
C ILE A 81 5.23 9.83 -0.22
N LEU A 82 6.00 10.89 -0.50
CA LEU A 82 6.44 11.20 -1.87
C LEU A 82 7.25 10.05 -2.48
N ALA A 83 8.20 9.48 -1.73
CA ALA A 83 8.98 8.33 -2.17
C ALA A 83 8.07 7.13 -2.50
N THR A 84 6.98 6.94 -1.77
CA THR A 84 5.98 5.90 -2.04
C THR A 84 5.26 6.15 -3.37
N LEU A 85 4.85 7.39 -3.67
CA LEU A 85 4.26 7.75 -4.97
C LEU A 85 5.21 7.40 -6.12
N LEU A 86 6.50 7.73 -5.97
CA LEU A 86 7.51 7.47 -6.99
C LEU A 86 7.85 5.98 -7.12
N ALA A 87 7.88 5.26 -6.00
CA ALA A 87 8.23 3.85 -5.96
C ALA A 87 7.21 2.97 -6.70
N VAL A 88 5.92 3.34 -6.69
CA VAL A 88 4.85 2.55 -7.33
C VAL A 88 4.64 2.87 -8.81
N VAL A 89 5.34 3.88 -9.37
CA VAL A 89 5.20 4.28 -10.77
C VAL A 89 5.32 3.10 -11.75
N PRO A 90 6.29 2.17 -11.61
CA PRO A 90 6.41 1.03 -12.54
C PRO A 90 5.19 0.11 -12.55
N GLU A 91 4.49 -0.04 -11.43
CA GLU A 91 3.36 -0.96 -11.27
C GLU A 91 2.02 -0.33 -11.66
N VAL A 92 1.80 0.94 -11.28
CA VAL A 92 0.49 1.59 -11.45
C VAL A 92 0.45 2.57 -12.64
N GLY A 93 1.62 2.96 -13.15
CA GLY A 93 1.78 3.94 -14.21
C GLY A 93 1.68 5.40 -13.74
N MET A 94 2.29 6.30 -14.50
CA MET A 94 2.27 7.76 -14.23
C MET A 94 0.88 8.38 -14.11
N PRO A 95 -0.14 8.03 -14.94
CA PRO A 95 -1.46 8.65 -14.84
C PRO A 95 -2.10 8.49 -13.46
N ARG A 96 -1.90 7.33 -12.81
CA ARG A 96 -2.43 7.08 -11.47
C ARG A 96 -1.73 7.91 -10.40
N VAL A 97 -0.40 8.05 -10.51
CA VAL A 97 0.39 8.88 -9.59
C VAL A 97 0.06 10.36 -9.74
N ILE A 98 -0.15 10.83 -10.98
CA ILE A 98 -0.58 12.21 -11.27
C ILE A 98 -1.95 12.49 -10.64
N ALA A 99 -2.90 11.54 -10.76
CA ALA A 99 -4.23 11.68 -10.14
C ALA A 99 -4.17 11.69 -8.61
N ALA A 100 -3.27 10.92 -8.01
CA ALA A 100 -3.09 10.88 -6.54
C ALA A 100 -2.39 12.13 -5.98
N ALA A 101 -1.54 12.79 -6.75
CA ALA A 101 -0.76 13.94 -6.32
C ALA A 101 -1.59 15.07 -5.65
N PRO A 102 -2.68 15.60 -6.25
CA PRO A 102 -3.49 16.64 -5.61
C PRO A 102 -4.11 16.17 -4.29
N GLU A 103 -4.53 14.91 -4.19
CA GLU A 103 -5.10 14.35 -2.95
C GLU A 103 -4.06 14.27 -1.83
N VAL A 104 -2.83 13.89 -2.17
CA VAL A 104 -1.70 13.84 -1.24
C VAL A 104 -1.31 15.25 -0.81
N MET A 105 -1.28 16.22 -1.74
CA MET A 105 -1.01 17.63 -1.42
C MET A 105 -2.03 18.16 -0.41
N LEU A 106 -3.32 17.99 -0.67
CA LEU A 106 -4.37 18.45 0.23
C LEU A 106 -4.31 17.76 1.60
N ALA A 107 -4.04 16.45 1.62
CA ALA A 107 -3.90 15.69 2.86
C ALA A 107 -2.69 16.11 3.71
N LEU A 108 -1.64 16.65 3.07
CA LEU A 108 -0.48 17.26 3.74
C LEU A 108 -0.70 18.75 4.09
N GLY A 109 -1.86 19.33 3.76
CA GLY A 109 -2.16 20.74 3.99
C GLY A 109 -1.47 21.69 3.01
N LEU A 110 -1.03 21.19 1.85
CA LEU A 110 -0.39 21.97 0.79
C LEU A 110 -1.43 22.57 -0.16
N PRO A 111 -1.18 23.78 -0.70
CA PRO A 111 -2.03 24.35 -1.74
C PRO A 111 -1.87 23.57 -3.05
N LEU A 112 -2.96 23.44 -3.82
CA LEU A 112 -2.89 22.91 -5.18
C LEU A 112 -2.12 23.86 -6.10
N PRO A 113 -1.43 23.34 -7.15
CA PRO A 113 -0.76 24.19 -8.11
C PRO A 113 -1.79 25.06 -8.86
N GLU A 114 -1.40 26.29 -9.19
CA GLU A 114 -2.20 27.13 -10.07
C GLU A 114 -2.33 26.45 -11.45
N ALA A 115 -3.52 26.52 -12.05
CA ALA A 115 -3.72 25.98 -13.39
C ALA A 115 -2.81 26.74 -14.38
N PRO A 116 -2.14 26.04 -15.31
CA PRO A 116 -1.33 26.72 -16.31
C PRO A 116 -2.23 27.65 -17.15
N THR A 117 -1.95 28.95 -17.08
CA THR A 117 -2.52 29.99 -17.96
C THR A 117 -2.14 29.78 -19.41
#